data_AF-A0AAW0E3W3-F1
#
_entry.id   AF-A0AAW0E3W3-F1
#
_cell.length_a   1.000
_cell.length_b   1.000
_cell.length_c   1.000
_cell.angle_alpha   90.00
_cell.angle_beta   90.00
_cell.angle_gamma   90.00
#
_symmetry.space_group_name_H-M   'P 1'
#
loop_
_entity.id
_entity.type
_entity.pdbx_description
1 polymer ?
#
loop_
_entity_poly.entity_id
_entity_poly.type
_entity_poly.pdbx_seq_one_letter_code
_entity_poly.pdbx_strand_id
1 'polypeptide(L)'
;MVPGGKGRHLTADEVIEQKLALDQAKETEEAEKKTRQEAKKVERAEIEEKWKQMLVVRERECVRLREAGTRAKDLPKKPRRPLKPKPKPTEDVSDDEDDGSGSDEE
;
A
#
# COMPACT_ATOMS: atom_id res chain seq x y z
N MET A 1 -38.84 -30.59 -19.11
CA MET A 1 -38.46 -29.87 -17.88
C MET A 1 -36.94 -29.82 -17.83
N VAL A 2 -36.32 -28.63 -17.90
CA VAL A 2 -34.86 -28.49 -17.83
C VAL A 2 -34.45 -28.62 -16.36
N PRO A 3 -33.53 -29.52 -15.98
CA PRO A 3 -33.14 -29.68 -14.59
C PRO A 3 -32.33 -28.43 -14.16
N GLY A 4 -32.80 -27.73 -13.13
CA GLY A 4 -32.02 -26.66 -12.50
C GLY A 4 -32.38 -25.21 -12.86
N GLY A 5 -33.50 -24.96 -13.57
CA GLY A 5 -34.11 -23.62 -13.67
C GLY A 5 -33.31 -22.55 -14.40
N LYS A 6 -32.14 -22.89 -14.99
CA LYS A 6 -31.34 -21.99 -15.81
C LYS A 6 -31.91 -22.01 -17.23
N GLY A 7 -32.28 -20.84 -17.76
CA GLY A 7 -32.75 -20.74 -19.13
C GLY A 7 -31.67 -21.22 -20.10
N ARG A 8 -32.06 -21.91 -21.19
CA ARG A 8 -31.17 -22.45 -22.23
C ARG A 8 -30.14 -21.44 -22.80
N HIS A 9 -30.36 -20.15 -22.61
CA HIS A 9 -29.46 -19.07 -23.03
C HIS A 9 -28.23 -18.90 -22.14
N LEU A 10 -28.22 -19.46 -20.90
CA LEU A 10 -27.09 -19.40 -19.96
C LEU A 10 -26.27 -20.70 -19.91
N THR A 11 -26.60 -21.68 -20.75
CA THR A 11 -25.88 -22.96 -20.87
C THR A 11 -25.11 -23.06 -22.18
N ALA A 12 -25.08 -22.00 -22.99
CA ALA A 12 -24.20 -21.93 -24.16
C ALA A 12 -22.75 -21.90 -23.68
N ASP A 13 -21.89 -22.70 -24.30
CA ASP A 13 -20.49 -22.86 -23.91
C ASP A 13 -19.76 -21.50 -23.87
N GLU A 14 -20.11 -20.58 -24.79
CA GLU A 14 -19.62 -19.20 -24.83
C GLU A 14 -19.89 -18.41 -23.54
N VAL A 15 -21.07 -18.57 -22.93
CA VAL A 15 -21.43 -17.86 -21.69
C VAL A 15 -20.68 -18.45 -20.49
N ILE A 16 -20.43 -19.76 -20.51
CA ILE A 16 -19.65 -20.44 -19.48
C ILE A 16 -18.19 -20.01 -19.56
N GLU A 17 -17.62 -19.99 -20.77
CA GLU A 17 -16.25 -19.54 -21.02
C GLU A 17 -16.06 -18.07 -20.65
N GLN A 18 -16.97 -17.18 -21.04
CA GLN A 18 -16.93 -15.77 -20.64
C GLN A 18 -16.99 -15.59 -19.13
N LYS A 19 -17.85 -16.34 -18.44
CA LYS A 19 -17.94 -16.28 -16.98
C LYS A 19 -16.65 -16.76 -16.33
N LEU A 20 -16.09 -17.89 -16.79
CA LEU A 20 -14.82 -18.41 -16.28
C LEU A 20 -13.67 -17.42 -16.50
N ALA A 21 -13.60 -16.80 -17.69
CA ALA A 21 -12.60 -15.78 -17.98
C ALA A 21 -12.73 -14.54 -17.09
N LEU A 22 -13.97 -14.08 -16.83
CA LEU A 22 -14.23 -12.96 -15.92
C LEU A 22 -13.88 -13.29 -14.47
N ASP A 23 -14.22 -14.49 -14.00
CA ASP A 23 -13.91 -14.92 -12.64
C ASP A 23 -12.38 -15.05 -12.45
N GLN A 24 -11.66 -15.59 -13.45
CA GLN A 24 -10.20 -15.63 -13.45
C GLN A 24 -9.57 -14.24 -13.49
N ALA A 25 -10.08 -13.33 -14.32
CA ALA A 25 -9.57 -11.96 -14.40
C ALA A 25 -9.69 -11.23 -13.05
N LYS A 26 -10.83 -11.37 -12.37
CA LYS A 26 -11.04 -10.81 -11.02
C LYS A 26 -10.08 -11.39 -10.00
N GLU A 27 -9.85 -12.71 -10.04
CA GLU A 27 -8.91 -13.36 -9.13
C GLU A 27 -7.47 -12.84 -9.33
N THR A 28 -7.05 -12.69 -10.59
CA THR A 28 -5.73 -12.13 -10.91
C THR A 28 -5.61 -10.67 -10.46
N GLU A 29 -6.63 -9.84 -10.70
CA GLU A 29 -6.63 -8.44 -10.28
C GLU A 29 -6.55 -8.32 -8.75
N GLU A 30 -7.31 -9.12 -8.02
CA GLU A 30 -7.29 -9.10 -6.55
C GLU A 30 -5.93 -9.56 -6.00
N ALA A 31 -5.32 -10.56 -6.63
CA ALA A 31 -3.97 -11.03 -6.28
C ALA A 31 -2.92 -9.93 -6.52
N GLU A 32 -2.97 -9.24 -7.67
CA GLU A 32 -2.09 -8.10 -7.98
C GLU A 32 -2.29 -6.93 -7.02
N LYS A 33 -3.54 -6.63 -6.65
CA LYS A 33 -3.85 -5.60 -5.66
C LYS A 33 -3.24 -5.93 -4.30
N LYS A 34 -3.33 -7.19 -3.86
CA LYS A 34 -2.72 -7.66 -2.60
C LYS A 34 -1.20 -7.52 -2.63
N THR A 35 -0.53 -8.01 -3.67
CA THR A 35 0.93 -7.91 -3.79
C THR A 35 1.40 -6.46 -3.83
N ARG A 36 0.68 -5.57 -4.55
CA ARG A 36 0.97 -4.13 -4.58
C ARG A 36 0.83 -3.49 -3.20
N GLN A 37 -0.19 -3.88 -2.41
CA GLN A 37 -0.37 -3.38 -1.06
C GLN A 37 0.73 -3.85 -0.11
N GLU A 38 1.14 -5.11 -0.22
CA GLU A 38 2.24 -5.67 0.58
C GLU A 38 3.56 -4.98 0.26
N ALA A 39 3.89 -4.79 -1.02
CA ALA A 39 5.07 -4.04 -1.44
C ALA A 39 5.08 -2.62 -0.86
N LYS A 40 3.94 -1.92 -0.88
CA LYS A 40 3.79 -0.60 -0.24
C LYS A 40 4.00 -0.63 1.27
N LYS A 41 3.59 -1.71 1.95
CA LYS A 41 3.82 -1.87 3.41
C LYS A 41 5.31 -2.09 3.70
N VAL A 42 5.99 -2.92 2.91
CA VAL A 42 7.43 -3.18 3.05
C VAL A 42 8.24 -1.91 2.81
N GLU A 43 7.99 -1.18 1.72
CA GLU A 43 8.70 0.08 1.42
C GLU A 43 8.54 1.10 2.56
N ARG A 44 7.33 1.22 3.14
CA ARG A 44 7.08 2.09 4.30
C ARG A 44 7.85 1.63 5.54
N ALA A 45 7.91 0.32 5.80
CA ALA A 45 8.63 -0.22 6.94
C ALA A 45 10.13 0.02 6.84
N GLU A 46 10.72 -0.19 5.66
CA GLU A 46 12.16 0.07 5.41
C GLU A 46 12.53 1.54 5.60
N ILE A 47 11.71 2.46 5.09
CA ILE A 47 11.94 3.90 5.24
C ILE A 47 11.86 4.31 6.72
N GLU A 48 10.86 3.80 7.44
CA GLU A 48 10.69 4.05 8.87
C GLU A 48 11.87 3.50 9.68
N GLU A 49 12.34 2.30 9.35
CA GLU A 49 13.49 1.68 10.00
C GLU A 49 14.77 2.50 9.80
N LYS A 50 15.06 2.91 8.55
CA LYS A 50 16.20 3.79 8.25
C LYS A 50 16.12 5.11 9.02
N TRP A 51 14.93 5.69 9.14
CA TRP A 51 14.75 6.91 9.94
C TRP A 51 15.00 6.68 11.44
N LYS A 52 14.54 5.56 12.00
CA LYS A 52 14.83 5.18 13.40
C LYS A 52 16.33 4.99 13.62
N GLN A 53 17.05 4.35 12.69
CA GLN A 53 18.50 4.20 12.77
C GLN A 53 19.21 5.57 12.80
N MET A 54 18.79 6.51 11.93
CA MET A 54 19.32 7.88 11.96
C MET A 54 19.06 8.60 13.29
N LEU A 55 17.90 8.37 13.93
CA LEU A 55 17.62 8.94 15.25
C LEU A 55 18.57 8.43 16.32
N VAL A 56 18.85 7.12 16.35
CA VAL A 56 19.76 6.52 17.33
C VAL A 56 21.17 7.08 17.17
N VAL A 57 21.67 7.18 15.94
CA VAL A 57 22.98 7.79 15.65
C VAL A 57 23.02 9.24 16.11
N ARG A 58 22.00 10.02 15.76
CA ARG A 58 21.89 11.44 16.14
C ARG A 58 21.81 11.63 17.66
N GLU A 59 21.13 10.74 18.37
CA GLU A 59 21.02 10.80 19.83
C GLU A 59 22.38 10.55 20.51
N ARG A 60 23.11 9.52 20.09
CA ARG A 60 24.48 9.24 20.58
C ARG A 60 25.40 10.43 20.35
N GLU A 61 25.33 11.03 19.17
CA GLU A 61 26.13 12.20 18.83
C GLU A 61 25.74 13.44 19.65
N CYS A 62 24.44 13.64 19.90
CA CYS A 62 23.98 14.73 20.76
C CYS A 62 24.47 14.57 22.20
N VAL A 63 24.51 13.34 22.74
CA VAL A 63 25.06 13.06 24.07
C VAL A 63 26.53 13.43 24.12
N ARG A 64 27.33 12.93 23.16
CA ARG A 64 28.76 13.24 23.03
C ARG A 64 29.02 14.76 22.97
N LEU A 65 28.22 15.50 22.20
CA LEU A 65 28.36 16.95 22.06
C LEU A 65 27.95 17.71 23.33
N ARG A 66 26.93 17.24 24.07
CA ARG A 66 26.57 17.82 25.37
C ARG A 66 27.68 17.61 26.39
N GLU A 67 28.27 16.42 26.44
CA GLU A 67 29.43 16.12 27.30
C GLU A 67 30.64 17.00 26.95
N ALA A 68 30.81 17.34 25.67
CA ALA A 68 31.82 18.29 25.21
C ALA A 68 31.47 19.77 25.47
N GLY A 69 30.35 20.07 26.14
CA GLY A 69 29.94 21.44 26.48
C GLY A 69 29.24 22.21 25.35
N THR A 70 28.81 21.53 24.28
CA THR A 70 28.09 22.16 23.17
C THR A 70 26.74 22.69 23.63
N ARG A 71 26.41 23.93 23.26
CA ARG A 71 25.12 24.53 23.60
C ARG A 71 23.99 23.82 22.86
N ALA A 72 22.82 23.72 23.48
CA ALA A 72 21.67 23.00 22.93
C ALA A 72 21.23 23.50 21.53
N LYS A 73 21.38 24.80 21.25
CA LYS A 73 21.06 25.41 19.94
C LYS A 73 21.97 24.94 18.80
N ASP A 74 23.17 24.48 19.13
CA ASP A 74 24.21 24.07 18.19
C ASP A 74 24.22 22.54 18.01
N LEU A 75 23.34 21.81 18.70
CA LEU A 75 23.18 20.37 18.53
C LEU A 75 22.52 20.02 17.19
N PRO A 76 22.85 18.85 16.60
CA PRO A 76 22.19 18.36 15.40
C PRO A 76 20.67 18.33 15.57
N LYS A 77 19.95 18.94 14.62
CA LYS A 77 18.48 18.94 14.62
C LYS A 77 17.95 17.52 14.42
N LYS A 78 16.75 17.26 14.92
CA LYS A 78 16.08 15.97 14.69
C LYS A 78 15.79 15.82 13.18
N PRO A 79 16.16 14.70 12.53
CA PRO A 79 15.83 14.48 11.14
C PRO A 79 14.32 14.45 10.94
N ARG A 80 13.84 15.08 9.85
CA ARG A 80 12.43 15.05 9.48
C ARG A 80 12.01 13.60 9.23
N ARG A 81 10.86 13.20 9.77
CA ARG A 81 10.28 11.90 9.47
C ARG A 81 9.84 11.88 8.01
N PRO A 82 10.24 10.86 7.22
CA PRO A 82 9.74 10.70 5.86
C PRO A 82 8.21 10.66 5.86
N LEU A 83 7.59 11.45 4.97
CA LEU A 83 6.14 11.37 4.75
C LEU A 83 5.82 10.11 3.95
N LYS A 84 4.55 9.69 3.98
CA LYS A 84 4.06 8.56 3.17
C LYS A 84 4.59 8.71 1.73
N PRO A 85 5.22 7.67 1.14
CA PRO A 85 5.70 7.77 -0.23
C PRO A 85 4.52 8.11 -1.14
N LYS A 86 4.69 9.15 -1.97
CA LYS A 86 3.72 9.46 -3.01
C LYS A 86 3.73 8.29 -4.00
N PRO A 87 2.55 7.87 -4.52
CA PRO A 87 2.54 6.86 -5.57
C PRO A 87 3.42 7.36 -6.72
N LYS A 88 4.38 6.52 -7.12
CA LYS A 88 5.17 6.73 -8.34
C LYS A 88 4.14 6.76 -9.49
N PRO A 89 4.17 7.73 -10.41
CA PRO A 89 3.32 7.66 -11.60
C PRO A 89 3.62 6.35 -12.29
N THR A 90 2.69 5.42 -12.23
CA THR A 90 2.71 4.25 -13.11
C THR A 90 2.23 4.77 -14.45
N GLU A 91 3.06 4.70 -15.50
CA GLU A 91 2.65 5.00 -16.88
C GLU A 91 1.69 3.92 -17.43
N ASP A 92 0.78 3.42 -16.60
CA ASP A 92 -0.26 2.47 -16.96
C ASP A 92 -1.55 2.82 -16.19
N VAL A 93 -2.38 3.55 -16.93
CA VAL A 93 -3.86 3.56 -17.05
C VAL A 93 -4.75 3.37 -15.80
N SER A 94 -5.81 4.19 -15.81
CA SER A 94 -7.03 4.17 -14.98
C SER A 94 -6.94 4.85 -13.62
N ASP A 95 -7.02 6.18 -13.72
CA ASP A 95 -7.78 7.04 -12.82
C ASP A 95 -9.20 6.50 -12.66
N ASP A 96 -9.50 5.95 -11.48
CA ASP A 96 -10.87 5.82 -10.98
C ASP A 96 -10.81 6.24 -9.51
N GLU A 97 -10.99 7.54 -9.29
CA GLU A 97 -11.27 8.10 -7.98
C GLU A 97 -12.68 7.66 -7.58
N ASP A 98 -12.82 6.50 -6.93
CA ASP A 98 -14.05 6.17 -6.21
C ASP A 98 -13.98 6.77 -4.79
N ASP A 99 -14.77 7.82 -4.68
CA ASP A 99 -15.08 8.66 -3.54
C ASP A 99 -15.61 7.86 -2.33
N GLY A 100 -15.44 8.43 -1.15
CA GLY A 100 -15.51 7.72 0.12
C GLY A 100 -16.87 7.08 0.46
N SER A 101 -16.80 6.02 1.26
CA SER A 101 -17.92 5.64 2.14
C SER A 101 -17.37 5.15 3.46
N GLY A 102 -17.32 6.06 4.44
CA GLY A 102 -17.25 5.70 5.85
C GLY A 102 -18.59 5.13 6.27
N SER A 103 -18.66 3.82 6.49
CA SER A 103 -19.78 3.21 7.21
C SER A 103 -19.50 3.26 8.70
N ASP A 104 -20.16 4.21 9.35
CA ASP A 104 -20.40 4.26 10.79
C ASP A 104 -21.28 3.06 11.19
N GLU A 105 -21.00 2.48 12.35
CA GLU A 105 -21.70 1.34 12.94
C GLU A 105 -23.07 1.79 13.50
N GLU A 106 -24.11 0.97 13.32
CA GLU A 106 -25.22 0.84 14.28
C GLU A 106 -25.66 -0.62 14.40
#